data_AF-A0A6B3UIJ8-F1
#
_entry.id   AF-A0A6B3UIJ8-F1
#
_cell.length_a   1.000
_cell.length_b   1.000
_cell.length_c   1.000
_cell.angle_alpha   90.00
_cell.angle_beta   90.00
_cell.angle_gamma   90.00
#
_symmetry.space_group_name_H-M   'P 1'
#
loop_
_entity.id
_entity.type
_entity.pdbx_description
1 polymer ?
#
loop_
_entity_poly.entity_id
_entity_poly.type
_entity_poly.pdbx_seq_one_letter_code
_entity_poly.pdbx_strand_id
1 'polypeptide(L)'
;AAAPAAKPAAAPTTQPAPAEKPLAAGQVAVKVQCRGMPDGALKDCKALSSEPKNADAEQAAVQIASQQKGKPPADWPAEGRMLVLPLVLTPNKAGS
;
A
#
# COMPACT_ATOMS: atom_id res chain seq x y z
N ALA A 1 15.52 37.48 -13.50
CA ALA A 1 15.51 36.09 -14.00
C ALA A 1 16.80 35.41 -13.58
N ALA A 2 16.74 34.30 -12.84
CA ALA A 2 17.82 33.32 -12.74
C ALA A 2 17.31 32.05 -12.03
N ALA A 3 17.28 30.95 -12.77
CA ALA A 3 17.36 29.56 -12.31
C ALA A 3 18.27 28.87 -13.35
N PRO A 4 19.06 27.82 -13.01
CA PRO A 4 18.52 26.58 -12.43
C PRO A 4 19.37 25.83 -11.37
N ALA A 5 18.66 24.95 -10.64
CA ALA A 5 19.03 23.62 -10.11
C ALA A 5 20.37 23.38 -9.37
N ALA A 6 20.27 22.94 -8.10
CA ALA A 6 20.59 21.56 -7.67
C ALA A 6 20.33 21.38 -6.16
N LYS A 7 19.47 20.42 -5.81
CA LYS A 7 19.25 19.92 -4.45
C LYS A 7 20.56 19.36 -3.87
N PRO A 8 20.87 19.58 -2.58
CA PRO A 8 21.91 18.79 -1.92
C PRO A 8 21.44 17.34 -1.83
N ALA A 9 22.12 16.45 -2.55
CA ALA A 9 22.07 15.02 -2.36
C ALA A 9 22.68 14.69 -0.99
N ALA A 10 21.83 14.39 0.00
CA ALA A 10 22.28 13.78 1.22
C ALA A 10 22.66 12.31 0.94
N ALA A 11 23.86 11.94 1.38
CA ALA A 11 24.49 10.64 1.22
C ALA A 11 23.58 9.46 1.62
N PRO A 12 23.72 8.27 1.01
CA PRO A 12 23.03 7.07 1.46
C PRO A 12 23.56 6.73 2.85
N THR A 13 22.82 7.14 3.88
CA THR A 13 23.11 6.72 5.24
C THR A 13 22.55 5.32 5.34
N THR A 14 23.44 4.31 5.40
CA THR A 14 23.09 2.95 5.79
C THR A 14 22.54 3.00 7.22
N GLN A 15 21.24 3.25 7.33
CA GLN A 15 20.48 2.83 8.49
C GLN A 15 20.07 1.39 8.21
N PRO A 16 20.42 0.41 9.06
CA PRO A 16 19.72 -0.86 9.05
C PRO A 16 18.27 -0.56 9.48
N ALA A 17 17.39 -0.32 8.51
CA ALA A 17 15.96 -0.44 8.72
C ALA A 17 15.72 -1.86 9.30
N PRO A 18 14.91 -2.02 10.35
CA PRO A 18 14.64 -3.33 10.93
C PRO A 18 14.06 -4.24 9.85
N ALA A 19 14.92 -5.10 9.30
CA ALA A 19 14.70 -6.13 8.29
C ALA A 19 13.27 -6.17 7.72
N GLU A 20 12.92 -5.19 6.88
CA GLU A 20 11.87 -5.36 5.90
C GLU A 20 12.38 -6.48 5.00
N LYS A 21 11.77 -7.66 5.15
CA LYS A 21 12.11 -8.84 4.36
C LYS A 21 12.13 -8.38 2.90
N PRO A 22 13.27 -8.49 2.18
CA PRO A 22 13.34 -7.97 0.83
C PRO A 22 12.21 -8.63 0.04
N LEU A 23 11.36 -7.79 -0.56
CA LEU A 23 10.33 -8.24 -1.48
C LEU A 23 11.01 -9.17 -2.49
N ALA A 24 10.50 -10.39 -2.62
CA ALA A 24 11.10 -11.31 -3.59
C ALA A 24 10.97 -10.71 -4.99
N ALA A 25 11.85 -11.11 -5.91
CA ALA A 25 11.85 -10.61 -7.27
C ALA A 25 10.44 -10.67 -7.90
N GLY A 26 9.94 -9.52 -8.34
CA GLY A 26 8.62 -9.36 -8.95
C GLY A 26 7.48 -9.05 -7.98
N GLN A 27 7.70 -9.06 -6.66
CA GLN A 27 6.69 -8.63 -5.70
C GLN A 27 6.61 -7.10 -5.61
N VAL A 28 5.40 -6.58 -5.41
CA VAL A 28 5.16 -5.15 -5.18
C VAL A 28 4.38 -4.98 -3.88
N ALA A 29 4.98 -4.30 -2.89
CA ALA A 29 4.24 -3.87 -1.71
C ALA A 29 3.47 -2.59 -2.03
N VAL A 30 2.19 -2.54 -1.67
CA VAL A 30 1.32 -1.37 -1.82
C VAL A 30 0.65 -1.10 -0.49
N LYS A 31 0.73 0.14 0.00
CA LYS A 31 -0.08 0.61 1.13
C LYS A 31 -1.38 1.17 0.58
N VAL A 32 -2.51 0.59 0.96
CA VAL A 32 -3.84 1.06 0.58
C VAL A 32 -4.58 1.54 1.82
N GLN A 33 -5.05 2.76 1.78
CA GLN A 33 -5.92 3.32 2.80
C GLN A 33 -7.37 3.04 2.45
N CYS A 34 -8.16 2.45 3.35
CA CYS A 34 -9.59 2.21 3.17
C CYS A 34 -10.37 2.64 4.42
N ARG A 35 -11.64 3.00 4.25
CA ARG A 35 -12.60 3.15 5.34
C ARG A 35 -13.26 1.81 5.62
N GLY A 36 -12.94 1.18 6.75
CA GLY A 36 -13.62 -0.03 7.19
C GLY A 36 -14.95 0.30 7.86
N MET A 37 -16.01 -0.37 7.44
CA MET A 37 -17.39 -0.21 7.93
C MET A 37 -17.72 -1.27 8.99
N PRO A 38 -18.70 -1.04 9.87
CA PRO A 38 -19.11 -1.99 10.90
C PRO A 38 -19.68 -3.31 10.33
N ASP A 39 -20.11 -3.34 9.07
CA ASP A 39 -20.52 -4.58 8.40
C ASP A 39 -19.33 -5.43 7.90
N GLY A 40 -18.11 -4.90 8.01
CA GLY A 40 -16.87 -5.53 7.57
C GLY A 40 -16.47 -5.18 6.13
N ALA A 41 -17.27 -4.40 5.40
CA ALA A 41 -16.89 -3.87 4.10
C ALA A 41 -15.78 -2.81 4.21
N LEU A 42 -14.92 -2.76 3.20
CA LEU A 42 -13.96 -1.68 2.98
C LEU A 42 -14.50 -0.75 1.88
N LYS A 43 -14.56 0.55 2.18
CA LYS A 43 -14.99 1.61 1.26
C LYS A 43 -13.91 2.68 1.12
N ASP A 44 -14.05 3.55 0.13
CA ASP A 44 -13.16 4.71 -0.06
C ASP A 44 -11.66 4.32 -0.10
N CYS A 45 -11.36 3.19 -0.77
CA CYS A 45 -10.00 2.67 -0.84
C CYS A 45 -9.11 3.50 -1.80
N LYS A 46 -7.88 3.81 -1.36
CA LYS A 46 -6.90 4.59 -2.13
C LYS A 46 -5.48 4.12 -1.85
N ALA A 47 -4.67 3.95 -2.90
CA ALA A 47 -3.25 3.68 -2.74
C ALA A 47 -2.51 4.93 -2.21
N LEU A 48 -1.72 4.73 -1.16
CA LEU A 48 -0.84 5.74 -0.58
C LEU A 48 0.56 5.69 -1.19
N SER A 49 1.09 4.48 -1.38
CA SER A 49 2.43 4.25 -1.90
C SER A 49 2.59 2.82 -2.40
N SER A 50 3.47 2.62 -3.39
CA SER A 50 3.94 1.29 -3.81
C SER A 50 5.46 1.22 -3.86
N GLU A 51 6.01 0.05 -3.57
CA GLU A 51 7.42 -0.28 -3.68
C GLU A 51 7.62 -1.66 -4.34
N PRO A 52 8.29 -1.73 -5.51
CA PRO A 52 8.70 -0.60 -6.34
C PRO A 52 7.51 0.22 -6.85
N LYS A 53 7.75 1.49 -7.20
CA LYS A 53 6.70 2.39 -7.69
C LYS A 53 6.10 1.81 -8.98
N ASN A 54 4.84 1.41 -8.90
CA ASN A 54 4.11 0.81 -10.01
C ASN A 54 2.62 1.22 -9.90
N ALA A 55 2.13 1.96 -10.89
CA ALA A 55 0.78 2.52 -10.89
C ALA A 55 -0.28 1.44 -11.13
N ASP A 56 -0.01 0.47 -12.00
CA ASP A 56 -0.91 -0.67 -12.25
C ASP A 56 -1.07 -1.53 -10.99
N ALA A 57 0.01 -1.72 -10.25
CA ALA A 57 0.00 -2.37 -8.95
C ALA A 57 -0.80 -1.57 -7.92
N GLU A 58 -0.67 -0.24 -7.89
CA GLU A 58 -1.47 0.63 -7.01
C GLU A 58 -2.97 0.50 -7.32
N GLN A 59 -3.36 0.53 -8.60
CA GLN A 59 -4.75 0.36 -9.03
C GLN A 59 -5.26 -1.05 -8.70
N ALA A 60 -4.49 -2.09 -9.00
CA ALA A 60 -4.84 -3.47 -8.69
C ALA A 60 -5.04 -3.68 -7.18
N ALA A 61 -4.15 -3.13 -6.35
CA ALA A 61 -4.25 -3.20 -4.90
C ALA A 61 -5.53 -2.52 -4.38
N VAL A 62 -5.91 -1.36 -4.94
CA VAL A 62 -7.17 -0.68 -4.57
C VAL A 62 -8.39 -1.54 -4.94
N GLN A 63 -8.39 -2.15 -6.12
CA GLN A 63 -9.47 -3.05 -6.55
C GLN A 63 -9.56 -4.28 -5.66
N ILE A 64 -8.43 -4.92 -5.34
CA ILE A 64 -8.37 -6.06 -4.43
C ILE A 64 -8.88 -5.66 -3.04
N ALA A 65 -8.40 -4.54 -2.50
CA ALA A 65 -8.81 -4.04 -1.18
C ALA A 65 -10.33 -3.79 -1.11
N SER A 66 -10.90 -3.19 -2.16
CA SER A 66 -12.34 -2.87 -2.20
C SER A 66 -13.24 -4.12 -2.24
N GLN A 67 -12.71 -5.27 -2.66
CA GLN A 67 -13.43 -6.54 -2.66
C GLN A 67 -13.22 -7.35 -1.38
N GLN A 68 -12.29 -6.95 -0.53
CA GLN A 68 -12.07 -7.66 0.73
C GLN A 68 -13.17 -7.31 1.72
N LYS A 69 -13.62 -8.35 2.43
CA LYS A 69 -14.52 -8.21 3.57
C LYS A 69 -13.83 -8.77 4.80
N GLY A 70 -13.66 -7.92 5.80
CA GLY A 70 -13.08 -8.28 7.08
C GLY A 70 -14.15 -8.61 8.10
N LYS A 71 -13.72 -9.19 9.24
CA LYS A 71 -14.55 -9.21 10.44
C LYS A 71 -14.08 -8.09 11.36
N PRO A 72 -14.86 -7.01 11.52
CA PRO A 72 -14.49 -5.95 12.45
C PRO A 72 -14.62 -6.45 13.90
N PRO A 73 -13.78 -5.97 14.84
CA PRO A 73 -13.97 -6.20 16.27
C PRO A 73 -15.30 -5.58 16.75
N ALA A 74 -15.76 -6.04 17.93
CA ALA A 74 -17.05 -5.66 18.48
C ALA A 74 -17.21 -4.14 18.75
N ASP A 75 -16.10 -3.44 19.04
CA ASP A 75 -16.10 -2.00 19.35
C ASP A 75 -15.91 -1.11 18.10
N TRP A 76 -16.21 -1.61 16.90
CA TRP A 76 -16.03 -0.81 15.68
C TRP A 76 -17.02 0.36 15.64
N PRO A 77 -16.57 1.60 15.37
CA PRO A 77 -17.47 2.74 15.33
C PRO A 77 -18.47 2.63 14.18
N ALA A 78 -19.71 3.08 14.39
CA ALA A 78 -20.78 3.00 13.40
C ALA A 78 -20.44 3.77 12.11
N GLU A 79 -19.71 4.88 12.23
CA GLU A 79 -19.19 5.68 11.11
C GLU A 79 -18.01 5.02 10.38
N GLY A 80 -17.54 3.87 10.85
CA GLY A 80 -16.34 3.22 10.35
C GLY A 80 -15.05 3.93 10.76
N ARG A 81 -13.91 3.40 10.32
CA ARG A 81 -12.60 3.97 10.64
C ARG A 81 -11.67 3.85 9.44
N MET A 82 -10.77 4.82 9.27
CA MET A 82 -9.69 4.69 8.29
C MET A 82 -8.68 3.64 8.75
N LEU A 83 -8.32 2.77 7.82
CA LEU A 83 -7.35 1.69 7.96
C LEU A 83 -6.32 1.83 6.86
N VAL A 84 -5.07 1.46 7.15
CA VAL A 84 -4.02 1.32 6.14
C VAL A 84 -3.69 -0.17 6.05
N LEU A 85 -4.01 -0.78 4.92
CA LEU A 85 -3.75 -2.16 4.61
C LEU A 85 -2.45 -2.26 3.81
N PRO A 86 -1.43 -2.97 4.31
CA PRO A 86 -0.28 -3.38 3.51
C PRO A 86 -0.69 -4.58 2.64
N LEU A 87 -0.64 -4.41 1.32
CA LEU A 87 -0.87 -5.46 0.34
C LEU A 87 0.46 -5.81 -0.34
N VAL A 88 0.77 -7.09 -0.46
CA VAL A 88 1.89 -7.55 -1.28
C VAL A 88 1.33 -8.25 -2.49
N LEU A 89 1.52 -7.63 -3.65
CA LEU A 89 1.16 -8.20 -4.93
C LEU A 89 2.29 -9.10 -5.38
N THR A 90 2.00 -10.39 -5.44
CA THR A 90 2.90 -11.37 -6.05
C THR A 90 2.54 -11.48 -7.53
N PRO A 91 3.54 -11.58 -8.43
CA PRO A 91 3.26 -11.89 -9.81
C PRO A 91 2.69 -13.30 -9.78
N ASN A 92 1.41 -13.43 -10.13
CA ASN A 92 0.85 -14.76 -10.32
C ASN A 92 1.69 -15.39 -11.42
N LYS A 93 2.26 -16.56 -11.15
CA LYS A 93 2.84 -17.39 -12.19
C LYS A 93 1.64 -17.75 -13.07
N ALA A 94 1.37 -16.95 -14.09
CA ALA A 94 0.50 -17.34 -15.19
C ALA A 94 1.24 -18.48 -15.92
N GLY A 95 1.24 -19.66 -15.30
CA GLY A 95 1.55 -20.94 -15.89
C GLY A 95 0.25 -21.74 -15.80
N SER A 96 -0.27 -22.32 -16.88
CA SER A 96 0.37 -22.73 -18.12
C SER A 96 -0.65 -22.70 -19.27
#